data_AF-S9SCI3-F1
#
_entry.id   AF-S9SCI3-F1
#
_cell.length_a   1.000
_cell.length_b   1.000
_cell.length_c   1.000
_cell.angle_alpha   90.00
_cell.angle_beta   90.00
_cell.angle_gamma   90.00
#
_symmetry.space_group_name_H-M   'P 1'
#
loop_
_entity.id
_entity.type
_entity.pdbx_description
1 polymer ?
#
loop_
_entity_poly.entity_id
_entity_poly.type
_entity_poly.pdbx_seq_one_letter_code
_entity_poly.pdbx_strand_id
1 'polypeptide(L)'
;MVFIQPPSTLFAITDPVSSAVADRTQRQVVLATLSELGELADEVNIASGYISKQPDEDGVVGEAADVMICLADLVWKSFPDEDVRLGVQNRIRSYLELVSIQPGGWDLVEAGVAGVAEVVSDLSREFRTLGADGLKDKSGKVAAALDMCVHDLLVAAKTEDPSLSIERFRDTLERKSDKWLTNCRPGRPVP
;
A
#
# COMPACT_ATOMS: atom_id res chain seq x y z
N MET A 1 -8.70 -3.71 -32.02
CA MET A 1 -7.94 -4.37 -30.95
C MET A 1 -7.67 -3.30 -29.91
N VAL A 2 -8.38 -3.32 -28.78
CA VAL A 2 -8.15 -2.36 -27.70
C VAL A 2 -6.91 -2.86 -26.97
N PHE A 3 -5.80 -2.13 -27.10
CA PHE A 3 -4.68 -2.31 -26.20
C PHE A 3 -5.16 -1.85 -24.83
N ILE A 4 -5.48 -2.80 -23.95
CA ILE A 4 -5.60 -2.51 -22.53
C ILE A 4 -4.19 -2.14 -22.12
N GLN A 5 -3.94 -0.83 -21.97
CA GLN A 5 -2.74 -0.35 -21.31
C GLN A 5 -2.70 -1.07 -19.95
N PRO A 6 -1.58 -1.71 -19.57
CA PRO A 6 -1.49 -2.30 -18.24
C PRO A 6 -1.83 -1.22 -17.20
N PRO A 7 -2.35 -1.61 -16.02
CA PRO A 7 -2.54 -0.66 -14.92
C PRO A 7 -1.25 0.16 -14.77
N SER A 8 -1.38 1.50 -14.88
CA SER A 8 -0.24 2.40 -14.94
C SER A 8 0.58 2.35 -13.65
N THR A 9 -0.05 1.93 -12.54
CA THR A 9 0.53 1.83 -11.20
C THR A 9 0.09 0.54 -10.49
N LEU A 10 0.81 0.17 -9.44
CA LEU A 10 0.44 -0.97 -8.59
C LEU A 10 -0.92 -0.78 -7.88
N PHE A 11 -1.34 0.47 -7.64
CA PHE A 11 -2.63 0.76 -6.97
C PHE A 11 -3.84 0.40 -7.84
N ALA A 12 -3.71 0.48 -9.17
CA ALA A 12 -4.81 0.08 -10.05
C ALA A 12 -5.10 -1.44 -10.00
N ILE A 13 -4.15 -2.25 -9.51
CA ILE A 13 -4.35 -3.69 -9.28
C ILE A 13 -5.28 -3.95 -8.10
N THR A 14 -5.26 -3.06 -7.10
CA THR A 14 -5.98 -3.24 -5.83
C THR A 14 -7.38 -2.61 -5.85
N ASP A 15 -7.68 -1.74 -6.83
CA ASP A 15 -9.00 -1.10 -6.99
C ASP A 15 -10.19 -2.09 -6.95
N PRO A 16 -10.14 -3.28 -7.59
CA PRO A 16 -11.20 -4.27 -7.47
C PRO A 16 -11.48 -4.68 -6.02
N VAL A 17 -10.43 -4.84 -5.20
CA VAL A 17 -10.56 -5.14 -3.76
C VAL A 17 -11.38 -4.05 -3.09
N SER A 18 -10.92 -2.80 -3.18
CA SER A 18 -11.56 -1.62 -2.60
C SER A 18 -13.02 -1.43 -3.04
N SER A 19 -13.33 -1.78 -4.28
CA SER A 19 -14.70 -1.70 -4.80
C SER A 19 -15.63 -2.80 -4.25
N ALA A 20 -15.08 -3.95 -3.88
CA ALA A 20 -15.85 -5.15 -3.49
C ALA A 20 -16.01 -5.31 -1.98
N VAL A 21 -15.08 -4.81 -1.17
CA VAL A 21 -15.18 -4.84 0.30
C VAL A 21 -16.39 -4.03 0.80
N ALA A 22 -17.00 -4.51 1.89
CA ALA A 22 -18.17 -3.89 2.51
C ALA A 22 -17.92 -2.40 2.87
N ASP A 23 -19.00 -1.62 2.98
CA ASP A 23 -18.85 -0.21 3.34
C ASP A 23 -18.19 -0.06 4.72
N ARG A 24 -17.27 0.90 4.76
CA ARG A 24 -16.32 1.12 5.84
C ARG A 24 -16.01 2.59 5.89
N THR A 25 -15.87 3.09 7.10
CA THR A 25 -15.42 4.46 7.34
C THR A 25 -13.94 4.56 7.03
N GLN A 26 -13.50 5.74 6.62
CA GLN A 26 -12.08 6.03 6.42
C GLN A 26 -11.23 5.74 7.68
N ARG A 27 -11.80 5.89 8.88
CA ARG A 27 -11.12 5.54 10.14
C ARG A 27 -10.88 4.05 10.28
N GLN A 28 -11.81 3.21 9.82
CA GLN A 28 -11.62 1.76 9.81
C GLN A 28 -10.49 1.39 8.85
N VAL A 29 -10.43 2.01 7.66
CA VAL A 29 -9.33 1.78 6.70
C VAL A 29 -7.99 2.23 7.26
N VAL A 30 -7.92 3.38 7.94
CA VAL A 30 -6.69 3.81 8.63
C VAL A 30 -6.26 2.80 9.70
N LEU A 31 -7.20 2.29 10.50
CA LEU A 31 -6.87 1.30 11.53
C LEU A 31 -6.40 -0.03 10.92
N ALA A 32 -7.01 -0.47 9.83
CA ALA A 32 -6.55 -1.64 9.09
C ALA A 32 -5.16 -1.42 8.52
N THR A 33 -4.91 -0.27 7.87
CA THR A 33 -3.59 0.10 7.34
C THR A 33 -2.50 0.06 8.43
N LEU A 34 -2.81 0.57 9.64
CA LEU A 34 -1.88 0.52 10.77
C LEU A 34 -1.69 -0.91 11.33
N SER A 35 -2.69 -1.78 11.17
CA SER A 35 -2.57 -3.20 11.55
C SER A 35 -1.60 -3.92 10.62
N GLU A 36 -1.83 -3.85 9.30
CA GLU A 36 -0.93 -4.45 8.29
C GLU A 36 0.49 -3.88 8.39
N LEU A 37 0.61 -2.58 8.70
CA LEU A 37 1.93 -1.96 8.91
C LEU A 37 2.63 -2.48 10.17
N GLY A 38 1.87 -2.86 11.19
CA GLY A 38 2.39 -3.53 12.38
C GLY A 38 2.90 -4.94 12.07
N GLU A 39 2.19 -5.69 11.22
CA GLU A 39 2.61 -7.01 10.74
C GLU A 39 3.90 -6.90 9.92
N LEU A 40 3.96 -5.94 8.98
CA LEU A 40 5.20 -5.62 8.24
C LEU A 40 6.36 -5.24 9.17
N ALA A 41 6.11 -4.44 10.20
CA ALA A 41 7.15 -4.04 11.15
C ALA A 41 7.68 -5.23 11.96
N ASP A 42 6.82 -6.18 12.34
CA ASP A 42 7.24 -7.41 13.01
C ASP A 42 8.12 -8.26 12.08
N GLU A 43 7.74 -8.44 10.81
CA GLU A 43 8.54 -9.17 9.81
C GLU A 43 9.89 -8.50 9.52
N VAL A 44 9.94 -7.18 9.40
CA VAL A 44 11.21 -6.44 9.25
C VAL A 44 12.11 -6.65 10.47
N ASN A 45 11.56 -6.59 11.68
CA ASN A 45 12.31 -6.80 12.91
C ASN A 45 12.81 -8.25 13.05
N ILE A 46 12.08 -9.23 12.50
CA ILE A 46 12.53 -10.62 12.42
C ILE A 46 13.69 -10.73 11.43
N ALA A 47 13.53 -10.18 10.22
CA ALA A 47 14.51 -10.23 9.15
C ALA A 47 15.81 -9.46 9.47
N SER A 48 15.72 -8.36 10.24
CA SER A 48 16.88 -7.61 10.74
C SER A 48 17.59 -8.28 11.91
N GLY A 49 16.97 -9.31 12.52
CA GLY A 49 17.50 -10.04 13.67
C GLY A 49 17.23 -9.35 15.03
N TYR A 50 16.40 -8.31 15.06
CA TYR A 50 15.99 -7.66 16.31
C TYR A 50 15.04 -8.53 17.15
N ILE A 51 14.12 -9.23 16.51
CA ILE A 51 13.17 -10.15 17.15
C ILE A 51 13.53 -11.60 16.82
N SER A 52 13.64 -12.46 17.84
CA SER A 52 13.86 -13.90 17.67
C SER A 52 12.54 -14.68 17.56
N LYS A 53 11.76 -14.40 16.53
CA LYS A 53 10.60 -15.20 16.11
C LYS A 53 10.89 -15.86 14.76
N GLN A 54 10.08 -16.83 14.36
CA GLN A 54 10.10 -17.31 12.98
C GLN A 54 9.29 -16.32 12.13
N PRO A 55 9.73 -16.04 10.89
CA PRO A 55 8.94 -15.25 9.95
C PRO A 55 7.65 -16.01 9.61
N ASP A 56 6.58 -15.26 9.36
CA ASP A 56 5.34 -15.82 8.84
C ASP A 56 5.51 -16.26 7.37
N GLU A 57 4.51 -16.98 6.84
CA GLU A 57 4.57 -17.57 5.49
C GLU A 57 4.82 -16.53 4.39
N ASP A 58 4.28 -15.33 4.58
CA ASP A 58 4.26 -14.27 3.58
C ASP A 58 5.50 -13.34 3.67
N GLY A 59 6.21 -13.31 4.80
CA GLY A 59 7.44 -12.53 5.02
C GLY A 59 7.29 -11.02 4.76
N VAL A 60 8.41 -10.29 4.68
CA VAL A 60 8.40 -8.84 4.40
C VAL A 60 7.77 -8.54 3.04
N VAL A 61 8.00 -9.36 2.02
CA VAL A 61 7.42 -9.18 0.67
C VAL A 61 5.89 -9.21 0.71
N GLY A 62 5.30 -10.18 1.41
CA GLY A 62 3.85 -10.33 1.47
C GLY A 62 3.19 -9.27 2.33
N GLU A 63 3.78 -8.93 3.49
CA GLU A 63 3.25 -7.86 4.35
C GLU A 63 3.36 -6.48 3.69
N ALA A 64 4.42 -6.23 2.90
CA ALA A 64 4.53 -5.02 2.12
C ALA A 64 3.41 -4.91 1.05
N ALA A 65 2.96 -6.04 0.50
CA ALA A 65 1.83 -6.07 -0.44
C ALA A 65 0.49 -5.80 0.27
N ASP A 66 0.26 -6.35 1.46
CA ASP A 66 -0.96 -6.07 2.24
C ASP A 66 -1.05 -4.59 2.66
N VAL A 67 0.05 -3.99 3.12
CA VAL A 67 0.09 -2.54 3.37
C VAL A 67 -0.22 -1.74 2.10
N MET A 68 0.27 -2.17 0.93
CA MET A 68 -0.01 -1.50 -0.34
C MET A 68 -1.50 -1.55 -0.70
N ILE A 69 -2.18 -2.68 -0.46
CA ILE A 69 -3.63 -2.82 -0.63
C ILE A 69 -4.36 -1.84 0.28
N CYS A 70 -4.00 -1.76 1.57
CA CYS A 70 -4.60 -0.81 2.50
C CYS A 70 -4.38 0.66 2.11
N LEU A 71 -3.18 1.03 1.64
CA LEU A 71 -2.90 2.39 1.19
C LEU A 71 -3.76 2.76 -0.02
N ALA A 72 -3.94 1.85 -0.97
CA ALA A 72 -4.83 2.06 -2.10
C ALA A 72 -6.29 2.18 -1.66
N ASP A 73 -6.72 1.39 -0.67
CA ASP A 73 -8.06 1.53 -0.10
C ASP A 73 -8.27 2.86 0.62
N LEU A 74 -7.23 3.36 1.28
CA LEU A 74 -7.24 4.67 1.88
C LEU A 74 -7.43 5.75 0.82
N VAL A 75 -6.75 5.66 -0.32
CA VAL A 75 -6.98 6.55 -1.47
C VAL A 75 -8.41 6.44 -1.96
N TRP A 76 -8.93 5.22 -2.12
CA TRP A 76 -10.30 4.97 -2.58
C TRP A 76 -11.35 5.65 -1.70
N LYS A 77 -11.24 5.52 -0.38
CA LYS A 77 -12.18 6.14 0.56
C LYS A 77 -11.99 7.65 0.71
N SER A 78 -10.78 8.15 0.48
CA SER A 78 -10.46 9.57 0.65
C SER A 78 -10.83 10.41 -0.56
N PHE A 79 -10.80 9.81 -1.75
CA PHE A 79 -11.14 10.45 -3.02
C PHE A 79 -12.30 9.68 -3.69
N PRO A 80 -13.55 9.93 -3.26
CA PRO A 80 -14.71 9.25 -3.84
C PRO A 80 -14.96 9.66 -5.31
N ASP A 81 -14.59 10.89 -5.67
CA ASP A 81 -14.56 11.37 -7.05
C ASP A 81 -13.47 10.60 -7.83
N GLU A 82 -13.90 9.88 -8.86
CA GLU A 82 -13.05 9.00 -9.67
C GLU A 82 -11.95 9.76 -10.41
N ASP A 83 -12.24 10.93 -10.97
CA ASP A 83 -11.25 11.71 -11.70
C ASP A 83 -10.13 12.20 -10.75
N VAL A 84 -10.51 12.61 -9.54
CA VAL A 84 -9.53 13.01 -8.51
C VAL A 84 -8.72 11.81 -8.05
N ARG A 85 -9.36 10.67 -7.81
CA ARG A 85 -8.71 9.42 -7.39
C ARG A 85 -7.69 8.95 -8.42
N LEU A 86 -8.09 8.85 -9.68
CA LEU A 86 -7.20 8.50 -10.79
C LEU A 86 -6.07 9.53 -10.93
N GLY A 87 -6.35 10.82 -10.69
CA GLY A 87 -5.34 11.87 -10.66
C GLY A 87 -4.30 11.70 -9.54
N VAL A 88 -4.68 11.14 -8.39
CA VAL A 88 -3.75 10.78 -7.30
C VAL A 88 -2.95 9.54 -7.70
N GLN A 89 -3.61 8.47 -8.14
CA GLN A 89 -2.96 7.22 -8.52
C GLN A 89 -1.97 7.40 -9.66
N ASN A 90 -2.30 8.15 -10.72
CA ASN A 90 -1.41 8.38 -11.86
C ASN A 90 -0.17 9.25 -11.55
N ARG A 91 -0.11 9.86 -10.37
CA ARG A 91 1.08 10.61 -9.89
C ARG A 91 2.04 9.73 -9.07
N ILE A 92 1.60 8.54 -8.66
CA ILE A 92 2.48 7.52 -8.09
C ILE A 92 3.30 6.93 -9.24
N ARG A 93 4.57 6.60 -8.98
CA ARG A 93 5.49 6.03 -9.97
C ARG A 93 4.85 4.88 -10.74
N SER A 94 5.10 4.93 -12.04
CA SER A 94 4.68 3.88 -12.95
C SER A 94 5.50 2.61 -12.74
N TYR A 95 4.96 1.49 -13.22
CA TYR A 95 5.63 0.20 -13.17
C TYR A 95 7.09 0.22 -13.66
N LEU A 96 7.36 0.94 -14.75
CA LEU A 96 8.70 1.05 -15.36
C LEU A 96 9.69 1.76 -14.44
N GLU A 97 9.23 2.74 -13.67
CA GLU A 97 10.07 3.48 -12.73
C GLU A 97 10.43 2.62 -11.52
N LEU A 98 9.54 1.73 -11.10
CA LEU A 98 9.72 0.83 -9.96
C LEU A 98 10.74 -0.29 -10.23
N VAL A 99 10.97 -0.67 -11.50
CA VAL A 99 12.01 -1.64 -11.89
C VAL A 99 13.39 -1.24 -11.34
N SER A 100 13.66 0.06 -11.28
CA SER A 100 14.95 0.62 -10.89
C SER A 100 15.25 0.59 -9.38
N ILE A 101 14.23 0.33 -8.54
CA ILE A 101 14.38 0.31 -7.08
C ILE A 101 15.36 -0.80 -6.70
N GLN A 102 16.32 -0.45 -5.84
CA GLN A 102 17.35 -1.36 -5.33
C GLN A 102 17.06 -1.75 -3.88
N PRO A 103 17.54 -2.92 -3.41
CA PRO A 103 17.55 -3.22 -1.98
C PRO A 103 18.34 -2.18 -1.19
N GLY A 104 17.99 -2.02 0.08
CA GLY A 104 18.63 -1.13 1.04
C GLY A 104 19.35 -1.89 2.15
N GLY A 105 19.83 -1.14 3.15
CA GLY A 105 20.18 -1.70 4.46
C GLY A 105 18.94 -1.77 5.36
N TRP A 106 18.96 -2.65 6.37
CA TRP A 106 17.84 -2.79 7.31
C TRP A 106 17.55 -1.50 8.09
N ASP A 107 18.56 -0.67 8.36
CA ASP A 107 18.40 0.66 8.95
C ASP A 107 17.56 1.59 8.07
N LEU A 108 17.77 1.54 6.75
CA LEU A 108 16.96 2.28 5.78
C LEU A 108 15.53 1.73 5.71
N VAL A 109 15.37 0.41 5.75
CA VAL A 109 14.05 -0.25 5.73
C VAL A 109 13.25 0.12 6.97
N GLU A 110 13.85 0.06 8.16
CA GLU A 110 13.22 0.45 9.43
C GLU A 110 12.76 1.91 9.40
N ALA A 111 13.60 2.82 8.89
CA ALA A 111 13.25 4.22 8.70
C ALA A 111 12.10 4.41 7.70
N GLY A 112 12.09 3.67 6.59
CA GLY A 112 11.04 3.69 5.58
C GLY A 112 9.69 3.21 6.12
N VAL A 113 9.67 2.09 6.85
CA VAL A 113 8.45 1.56 7.50
C VAL A 113 7.92 2.54 8.54
N ALA A 114 8.78 3.15 9.34
CA ALA A 114 8.38 4.22 10.26
C ALA A 114 7.81 5.44 9.50
N GLY A 115 8.44 5.82 8.39
CA GLY A 115 7.97 6.91 7.52
C GLY A 115 6.57 6.63 6.94
N VAL A 116 6.27 5.38 6.57
CA VAL A 116 4.92 4.98 6.14
C VAL A 116 3.90 5.21 7.25
N ALA A 117 4.25 4.89 8.51
CA ALA A 117 3.36 5.13 9.66
C ALA A 117 3.09 6.63 9.89
N GLU A 118 4.10 7.47 9.70
CA GLU A 118 3.98 8.92 9.76
C GLU A 118 3.04 9.45 8.67
N VAL A 119 3.21 8.99 7.42
CA VAL A 119 2.35 9.35 6.30
C VAL A 119 0.90 8.95 6.56
N VAL A 120 0.64 7.71 6.98
CA VAL A 120 -0.72 7.24 7.29
C VAL A 120 -1.35 8.09 8.41
N SER A 121 -0.58 8.43 9.43
CA SER A 121 -1.03 9.27 10.55
C SER A 121 -1.34 10.71 10.11
N ASP A 122 -0.52 11.28 9.25
CA ASP A 122 -0.71 12.62 8.70
C ASP A 122 -1.90 12.68 7.74
N LEU A 123 -2.05 11.69 6.87
CA LEU A 123 -3.21 11.56 6.00
C LEU A 123 -4.49 11.47 6.84
N SER A 124 -4.52 10.61 7.88
CA SER A 124 -5.64 10.52 8.83
C SER A 124 -5.99 11.87 9.48
N ARG A 125 -4.97 12.69 9.79
CA ARG A 125 -5.17 14.05 10.33
C ARG A 125 -5.73 15.01 9.28
N GLU A 126 -5.17 15.02 8.07
CA GLU A 126 -5.64 15.87 6.97
C GLU A 126 -7.10 15.54 6.62
N PHE A 127 -7.45 14.25 6.56
CA PHE A 127 -8.81 13.79 6.29
C PHE A 127 -9.83 14.24 7.34
N ARG A 128 -9.47 14.21 8.63
CA ARG A 128 -10.35 14.70 9.69
C ARG A 128 -10.57 16.21 9.67
N THR A 129 -9.65 16.97 9.09
CA THR A 129 -9.63 18.44 9.21
C THR A 129 -10.16 19.15 7.97
N LEU A 130 -9.98 18.59 6.76
CA LEU A 130 -10.22 19.29 5.51
C LEU A 130 -11.55 18.95 4.81
N GLY A 131 -12.16 17.81 5.16
CA GLY A 131 -13.27 17.27 4.38
C GLY A 131 -12.86 16.90 2.94
N ALA A 132 -13.82 16.56 2.09
CA ALA A 132 -13.54 16.09 0.72
C ALA A 132 -12.94 17.18 -0.19
N ASP A 133 -13.49 18.41 -0.14
CA ASP A 133 -13.05 19.51 -1.01
C ASP A 133 -11.64 19.99 -0.67
N GLY A 134 -11.33 20.17 0.62
CA GLY A 134 -10.00 20.60 1.05
C GLY A 134 -8.92 19.54 0.79
N LEU A 135 -9.31 18.27 0.67
CA LEU A 135 -8.39 17.21 0.31
C LEU A 135 -8.08 17.19 -1.20
N LYS A 136 -9.06 17.52 -2.05
CA LYS A 136 -8.86 17.64 -3.49
C LYS A 136 -7.74 18.62 -3.83
N ASP A 137 -7.70 19.76 -3.13
CA ASP A 137 -6.65 20.78 -3.26
C ASP A 137 -5.26 20.27 -2.85
N LYS A 138 -5.20 19.23 -2.01
CA LYS A 138 -3.96 18.58 -1.56
C LYS A 138 -3.63 17.29 -2.31
N SER A 139 -4.41 16.89 -3.31
CA SER A 139 -4.22 15.63 -4.05
C SER A 139 -2.79 15.40 -4.54
N GLY A 140 -2.08 16.46 -4.96
CA GLY A 140 -0.67 16.38 -5.36
C GLY A 140 0.28 16.04 -4.20
N LYS A 141 0.06 16.63 -3.03
CA LYS A 141 0.85 16.35 -1.82
C LYS A 141 0.58 14.92 -1.32
N VAL A 142 -0.68 14.51 -1.34
CA VAL A 142 -1.07 13.14 -0.97
C VAL A 142 -0.43 12.12 -1.90
N ALA A 143 -0.46 12.35 -3.22
CA ALA A 143 0.19 11.48 -4.18
C ALA A 143 1.70 11.37 -3.97
N ALA A 144 2.39 12.48 -3.69
CA ALA A 144 3.82 12.47 -3.41
C ALA A 144 4.18 11.66 -2.14
N ALA A 145 3.36 11.78 -1.09
CA ALA A 145 3.55 11.01 0.14
C ALA A 145 3.32 9.50 -0.10
N LEU A 146 2.30 9.15 -0.88
CA LEU A 146 2.02 7.76 -1.25
C LEU A 146 3.11 7.17 -2.16
N ASP A 147 3.68 7.95 -3.07
CA ASP A 147 4.81 7.52 -3.89
C ASP A 147 6.02 7.13 -3.04
N MET A 148 6.31 7.92 -2.00
CA MET A 148 7.36 7.59 -1.02
C MET A 148 7.04 6.29 -0.28
N CYS A 149 5.79 6.09 0.17
CA CYS A 149 5.40 4.82 0.79
C CYS A 149 5.59 3.64 -0.15
N VAL A 150 5.16 3.74 -1.42
CA VAL A 150 5.34 2.67 -2.42
C VAL A 150 6.82 2.37 -2.63
N HIS A 151 7.66 3.40 -2.70
CA HIS A 151 9.10 3.23 -2.80
C HIS A 151 9.65 2.46 -1.59
N ASP A 152 9.32 2.88 -0.38
CA ASP A 152 9.88 2.31 0.85
C ASP A 152 9.40 0.86 1.08
N LEU A 153 8.15 0.55 0.75
CA LEU A 153 7.62 -0.82 0.77
C LEU A 153 8.38 -1.73 -0.21
N LEU A 154 8.71 -1.23 -1.41
CA LEU A 154 9.48 -1.99 -2.39
C LEU A 154 10.96 -2.13 -2.01
N VAL A 155 11.55 -1.13 -1.36
CA VAL A 155 12.89 -1.26 -0.76
C VAL A 155 12.88 -2.33 0.33
N ALA A 156 11.86 -2.37 1.19
CA ALA A 156 11.72 -3.41 2.22
C ALA A 156 11.64 -4.82 1.60
N ALA A 157 10.71 -5.02 0.66
CA ALA A 157 10.50 -6.29 -0.03
C ALA A 157 11.78 -6.76 -0.77
N LYS A 158 12.49 -5.85 -1.45
CA LYS A 158 13.76 -6.19 -2.11
C LYS A 158 14.92 -6.40 -1.16
N THR A 159 14.91 -5.79 0.03
CA THR A 159 15.96 -6.02 1.02
C THR A 159 15.87 -7.43 1.59
N GLU A 160 14.65 -7.95 1.78
CA GLU A 160 14.42 -9.35 2.13
C GLU A 160 14.78 -10.31 0.98
N ASP A 161 14.24 -10.07 -0.23
CA ASP A 161 14.57 -10.83 -1.44
C ASP A 161 15.23 -9.93 -2.50
N PRO A 162 16.57 -9.81 -2.52
CA PRO A 162 17.29 -9.01 -3.52
C PRO A 162 17.08 -9.46 -4.97
N SER A 163 16.55 -10.67 -5.19
CA SER A 163 16.21 -11.20 -6.52
C SER A 163 14.77 -10.89 -6.94
N LEU A 164 13.99 -10.23 -6.07
CA LEU A 164 12.60 -9.89 -6.33
C LEU A 164 12.51 -8.89 -7.48
N SER A 165 11.92 -9.34 -8.59
CA SER A 165 11.55 -8.47 -9.70
C SER A 165 10.23 -7.77 -9.40
N ILE A 166 9.97 -6.66 -10.11
CA ILE A 166 8.69 -5.96 -9.96
C ILE A 166 7.51 -6.80 -10.48
N GLU A 167 7.75 -7.73 -11.40
CA GLU A 167 6.77 -8.73 -11.87
C GLU A 167 6.43 -9.70 -10.74
N ARG A 168 7.43 -10.23 -10.04
CA ARG A 168 7.19 -11.12 -8.89
C ARG A 168 6.47 -10.42 -7.74
N PHE A 169 6.79 -9.15 -7.47
CA PHE A 169 6.04 -8.37 -6.48
C PHE A 169 4.60 -8.13 -6.93
N ARG A 170 4.39 -7.80 -8.22
CA ARG A 170 3.06 -7.65 -8.80
C ARG A 170 2.23 -8.93 -8.66
N ASP A 171 2.78 -10.08 -8.99
CA ASP A 171 2.09 -11.37 -8.85
C ASP A 171 1.73 -11.65 -7.39
N THR A 172 2.58 -11.21 -6.45
CA THR A 172 2.29 -11.30 -5.02
C THR A 172 1.13 -10.39 -4.62
N LEU A 173 1.12 -9.15 -5.11
CA LEU A 173 0.03 -8.19 -4.89
C LEU A 173 -1.30 -8.66 -5.48
N GLU A 174 -1.28 -9.25 -6.68
CA GLU A 174 -2.45 -9.86 -7.32
C GLU A 174 -2.99 -11.04 -6.48
N ARG A 175 -2.11 -11.96 -6.06
CA ARG A 175 -2.47 -13.09 -5.19
C ARG A 175 -3.08 -12.65 -3.85
N LYS A 176 -2.49 -11.64 -3.20
CA LYS A 176 -3.01 -11.07 -1.95
C LYS A 176 -4.36 -10.39 -2.20
N SER A 177 -4.50 -9.60 -3.27
CA SER A 177 -5.77 -8.98 -3.67
C SER A 177 -6.87 -10.02 -3.90
N ASP A 178 -6.58 -11.12 -4.59
CA ASP A 178 -7.52 -12.23 -4.79
C ASP A 178 -7.92 -12.90 -3.46
N LYS A 179 -6.96 -13.12 -2.55
CA LYS A 179 -7.22 -13.64 -1.20
C LYS A 179 -8.17 -12.71 -0.44
N TRP A 180 -7.97 -11.40 -0.51
CA TRP A 180 -8.84 -10.41 0.11
C TRP A 180 -10.25 -10.45 -0.49
N LEU A 181 -10.37 -10.51 -1.83
CA LEU A 181 -11.65 -10.62 -2.54
C LEU A 181 -12.42 -11.87 -2.13
N THR A 182 -11.76 -13.02 -2.00
CA THR A 182 -12.42 -14.26 -1.56
C THR A 182 -12.89 -14.19 -0.09
N ASN A 183 -12.21 -13.39 0.73
CA ASN A 183 -12.57 -13.16 2.14
C ASN A 183 -13.67 -12.10 2.33
N CYS A 184 -14.00 -11.32 1.30
CA CYS A 184 -15.12 -10.37 1.30
C CYS A 184 -16.45 -11.13 1.39
N ARG A 185 -16.92 -11.37 2.63
CA ARG A 185 -18.25 -11.93 2.88
C ARG A 185 -19.28 -10.81 3.03
N PRO A 186 -20.53 -10.98 2.53
CA PRO A 186 -21.60 -10.03 2.78
C PRO A 186 -21.77 -9.77 4.28
N GLY A 187 -21.67 -8.50 4.70
CA GLY A 187 -21.97 -8.07 6.08
C GLY A 187 -20.82 -8.12 7.09
N ARG A 188 -19.58 -8.47 6.69
CA ARG A 188 -18.40 -8.35 7.56
C ARG A 188 -17.38 -7.42 6.91
N PRO A 189 -16.95 -6.33 7.58
CA PRO A 189 -15.82 -5.55 7.10
C PRO A 189 -14.57 -6.45 7.17
N VAL A 190 -13.91 -6.62 6.04
CA VAL A 190 -12.53 -7.12 5.95
C VAL A 190 -11.63 -5.94 6.38
N PRO A 191 -10.47 -6.18 7.03
CA PRO A 191 -9.41 -5.17 7.07
C PRO A 191 -9.19 -4.54 5.69
#